data_AF-A0A1W2EUG5-F1
#
_entry.id   AF-A0A1W2EUG5-F1
#
_cell.length_a   1.000
_cell.length_b   1.000
_cell.length_c   1.000
_cell.angle_alpha   90.00
_cell.angle_beta   90.00
_cell.angle_gamma   90.00
#
_symmetry.space_group_name_H-M   'P 1'
#
loop_
_entity.id
_entity.type
_entity.pdbx_description
1 polymer ?
#
loop_
_entity_poly.entity_id
_entity_poly.type
_entity_poly.pdbx_seq_one_letter_code
_entity_poly.pdbx_strand_id
1 'polypeptide(L)'
;MMLVVRMLIWTPLNAAELQKSMHSGNVGPAALVPVQSGTVLLPPPGTKLSEAAYMTNRVRKIGRGAALAVWNDDAALLYMFTTSLGRASMWGSREAVLRLSAQAKQSGPVGRSFDRATAGMVDLREKEKWQLDAIDKLTALYPAAGRKGTLERIRDFGNGRAAIPDFFRAAGLHEVARVAELTEQGRAEAVLRTLEPPRTQLWPLWLIGPLIVLAAAATVIFDIPAVVYYLVVLLLLAMLVGLLVVLRRRLVRTKPINTVLPVIPVTQGAVPTD
;
A
#
# COMPACT_ATOMS: atom_id res chain seq x y z
N MET A 1 -17.37 -12.36 10.44
CA MET A 1 -15.94 -12.03 10.68
C MET A 1 -15.60 -10.76 9.90
N MET A 2 -15.00 -9.76 10.54
CA MET A 2 -14.43 -8.62 9.81
C MET A 2 -13.26 -9.12 8.97
N LEU A 3 -13.34 -8.99 7.65
CA LEU A 3 -12.23 -9.26 6.74
C LEU A 3 -11.11 -8.25 7.04
N VAL A 4 -10.01 -8.72 7.60
CA VAL A 4 -8.83 -7.89 7.87
C VAL A 4 -8.03 -7.79 6.57
N VAL A 5 -7.90 -6.58 6.04
CA VAL A 5 -7.03 -6.32 4.89
C VAL A 5 -5.59 -6.29 5.39
N ARG A 6 -4.74 -7.07 4.73
CA ARG A 6 -3.32 -7.21 5.04
C ARG A 6 -2.51 -6.64 3.89
N MET A 7 -1.41 -5.98 4.21
CA MET A 7 -0.51 -5.39 3.22
C MET A 7 0.94 -5.75 3.55
N LEU A 8 1.72 -6.03 2.51
CA LEU A 8 3.13 -6.37 2.60
C LEU A 8 3.85 -5.74 1.42
N ILE A 9 4.99 -5.09 1.68
CA ILE A 9 5.86 -4.58 0.64
C ILE A 9 7.18 -5.35 0.72
N TRP A 10 7.66 -5.89 -0.38
CA TRP A 10 8.98 -6.53 -0.43
C TRP A 10 9.90 -5.76 -1.37
N THR A 11 11.18 -5.69 -1.02
CA THR A 11 12.25 -5.10 -1.84
C THR A 11 13.55 -5.87 -1.62
N PRO A 12 14.41 -6.01 -2.64
CA PRO A 12 15.70 -6.69 -2.50
C PRO A 12 16.75 -5.91 -1.67
N LEU A 13 16.41 -4.71 -1.17
CA LEU A 13 17.33 -3.91 -0.37
C LEU A 13 17.55 -4.44 1.05
N ASN A 14 18.73 -4.14 1.60
CA ASN A 14 19.05 -4.34 3.00
C ASN A 14 18.23 -3.39 3.90
N ALA A 15 17.78 -3.89 5.06
CA ALA A 15 16.94 -3.17 6.00
C ALA A 15 17.58 -1.88 6.53
N ALA A 16 18.90 -1.86 6.80
CA ALA A 16 19.58 -0.69 7.34
C ALA A 16 19.64 0.47 6.33
N GLU A 17 19.99 0.18 5.08
CA GLU A 17 20.00 1.17 3.99
C GLU A 17 18.59 1.69 3.70
N LEU A 18 17.62 0.78 3.70
CA LEU A 18 16.22 1.09 3.48
C LEU A 18 15.67 1.97 4.61
N GLN A 19 15.93 1.63 5.87
CA GLN A 19 15.49 2.37 7.05
C GLN A 19 15.98 3.83 6.98
N LYS A 20 17.28 4.03 6.75
CA LYS A 20 17.90 5.36 6.63
C LYS A 20 17.31 6.16 5.45
N SER A 21 17.14 5.52 4.30
CA SER A 21 16.61 6.16 3.08
C SER A 21 15.12 6.52 3.20
N MET A 22 14.34 5.68 3.87
CA MET A 22 12.92 5.95 4.12
C MET A 22 12.74 7.06 5.16
N HIS A 23 13.52 7.06 6.24
CA HIS A 23 13.44 8.09 7.28
C HIS A 23 13.82 9.46 6.73
N SER A 24 14.94 9.57 6.01
CA SER A 24 15.34 10.82 5.32
C SER A 24 14.31 11.27 4.27
N GLY A 25 13.63 10.32 3.63
CA GLY A 25 12.54 10.58 2.69
C GLY A 25 11.18 10.90 3.32
N ASN A 26 11.06 10.88 4.65
CA ASN A 26 9.79 10.96 5.39
C ASN A 26 8.74 9.93 4.93
N VAL A 27 9.19 8.70 4.66
CA VAL A 27 8.36 7.57 4.21
C VAL A 27 8.17 6.61 5.37
N GLY A 28 6.91 6.32 5.71
CA GLY A 28 6.53 5.48 6.85
C GLY A 28 5.20 5.95 7.45
N PRO A 29 4.75 5.35 8.57
CA PRO A 29 5.41 4.29 9.34
C PRO A 29 5.23 2.88 8.74
N ALA A 30 6.18 1.98 9.01
CA ALA A 30 6.08 0.54 8.70
C ALA A 30 7.11 -0.24 9.51
N ALA A 31 6.79 -1.47 9.91
CA ALA A 31 7.78 -2.36 10.47
C ALA A 31 8.65 -2.95 9.35
N LEU A 32 9.97 -2.99 9.56
CA LEU A 32 10.95 -3.56 8.65
C LEU A 32 11.34 -4.95 9.16
N VAL A 33 11.23 -5.95 8.30
CA VAL A 33 11.52 -7.34 8.61
C VAL A 33 12.63 -7.78 7.64
N PRO A 34 13.90 -7.84 8.09
CA PRO A 34 15.00 -8.29 7.25
C PRO A 34 14.85 -9.78 6.94
N VAL A 35 15.03 -10.14 5.67
CA VAL A 35 14.99 -11.51 5.16
C VAL A 35 16.23 -11.74 4.26
N GLN A 36 16.54 -13.00 3.92
CA GLN A 36 17.74 -13.27 3.10
C GLN A 36 17.64 -12.62 1.72
N SER A 37 16.43 -12.64 1.15
CA SER A 37 16.10 -12.02 -0.13
C SER A 37 15.92 -10.49 -0.10
N GLY A 38 16.21 -9.81 1.02
CA GLY A 38 16.11 -8.35 1.15
C GLY A 38 15.35 -7.90 2.40
N THR A 39 14.33 -7.05 2.22
CA THR A 39 13.52 -6.53 3.34
C THR A 39 12.05 -6.56 3.01
N VAL A 40 11.26 -7.01 3.98
CA VAL A 40 9.81 -6.92 3.98
C VAL A 40 9.38 -5.73 4.84
N LEU A 41 8.53 -4.87 4.33
CA LEU A 41 7.89 -3.80 5.06
C LEU A 41 6.44 -4.17 5.31
N LEU A 42 6.01 -4.00 6.55
CA LEU A 42 4.65 -4.24 7.01
C LEU A 42 4.04 -2.89 7.42
N PRO A 43 3.17 -2.29 6.58
CA PRO A 43 2.44 -1.08 6.96
C PRO A 43 1.43 -1.36 8.09
N PRO A 44 1.08 -0.35 8.91
CA PRO A 44 0.01 -0.47 9.89
C PRO A 44 -1.34 -0.85 9.27
N PRO A 45 -2.25 -1.53 10.01
CA PRO A 45 -3.55 -1.98 9.48
C PRO A 45 -4.42 -0.84 8.92
N GLY A 46 -4.36 0.36 9.52
CA GLY A 46 -5.05 1.55 9.03
C GLY A 46 -4.50 2.16 7.73
N THR A 47 -3.40 1.64 7.15
CA THR A 47 -2.77 2.19 5.94
C THR A 47 -3.66 2.01 4.71
N LYS A 48 -3.87 3.09 3.97
CA LYS A 48 -4.63 3.04 2.72
C LYS A 48 -3.79 2.48 1.57
N LEU A 49 -4.43 1.86 0.59
CA LEU A 49 -3.76 1.35 -0.62
C LEU A 49 -2.93 2.42 -1.34
N SER A 50 -3.42 3.66 -1.42
CA SER A 50 -2.69 4.77 -2.05
C SER A 50 -1.42 5.14 -1.29
N GLU A 51 -1.42 5.00 0.03
CA GLU A 51 -0.28 5.28 0.90
C GLU A 51 0.74 4.16 0.81
N ALA A 52 0.28 2.90 0.86
CA ALA A 52 1.12 1.74 0.61
C ALA A 52 1.77 1.82 -0.78
N ALA A 53 1.01 2.13 -1.84
CA ALA A 53 1.54 2.31 -3.18
C ALA A 53 2.55 3.48 -3.28
N TYR A 54 2.31 4.58 -2.56
CA TYR A 54 3.28 5.68 -2.46
C TYR A 54 4.58 5.20 -1.79
N MET A 55 4.47 4.49 -0.66
CA MET A 55 5.63 3.91 0.03
C MET A 55 6.38 2.96 -0.91
N THR A 56 5.69 2.02 -1.56
CA THR A 56 6.29 1.08 -2.52
C THR A 56 7.00 1.79 -3.66
N ASN A 57 6.42 2.85 -4.23
CA ASN A 57 7.09 3.62 -5.29
C ASN A 57 8.34 4.35 -4.77
N ARG A 58 8.34 4.84 -3.53
CA ARG A 58 9.54 5.42 -2.91
C ARG A 58 10.61 4.35 -2.67
N VAL A 59 10.23 3.20 -2.14
CA VAL A 59 11.12 2.04 -1.96
C VAL A 59 11.72 1.62 -3.30
N ARG A 60 10.91 1.51 -4.36
CA ARG A 60 11.39 1.25 -5.72
C ARG A 60 12.43 2.26 -6.19
N LYS A 61 12.23 3.55 -5.95
CA LYS A 61 13.19 4.59 -6.36
C LYS A 61 14.54 4.43 -5.67
N ILE A 62 14.57 3.87 -4.47
CA ILE A 62 15.79 3.58 -3.71
C ILE A 62 16.41 2.26 -4.19
N GLY A 63 15.60 1.20 -4.26
CA GLY A 63 16.04 -0.18 -4.47
C GLY A 63 15.92 -0.72 -5.88
N ARG A 64 15.64 0.16 -6.86
CA ARG A 64 15.34 -0.16 -8.27
C ARG A 64 14.15 -1.10 -8.48
N GLY A 65 13.42 -1.43 -7.40
CA GLY A 65 12.44 -2.48 -7.43
C GLY A 65 11.70 -2.69 -6.12
N ALA A 66 10.39 -2.95 -6.20
CA ALA A 66 9.59 -3.37 -5.08
C ALA A 66 8.34 -4.15 -5.53
N ALA A 67 7.80 -4.99 -4.66
CA ALA A 67 6.50 -5.62 -4.82
C ALA A 67 5.58 -5.21 -3.67
N LEU A 68 4.29 -4.98 -3.95
CA LEU A 68 3.25 -4.70 -2.96
C LEU A 68 2.18 -5.77 -3.07
N ALA A 69 2.01 -6.56 -2.02
CA ALA A 69 0.94 -7.52 -1.86
C ALA A 69 -0.14 -6.93 -0.94
N VAL A 70 -1.41 -7.13 -1.32
CA VAL A 70 -2.59 -6.73 -0.56
C VAL A 70 -3.60 -7.86 -0.63
N TRP A 71 -4.05 -8.39 0.51
CA TRP A 71 -4.93 -9.55 0.51
C TRP A 71 -5.84 -9.61 1.73
N ASN A 72 -6.87 -10.45 1.63
CA ASN A 72 -7.73 -10.88 2.71
C ASN A 72 -8.03 -12.37 2.53
N ASP A 73 -9.01 -12.91 3.26
CA ASP A 73 -9.30 -14.34 3.23
C ASP A 73 -9.96 -14.82 1.92
N ASP A 74 -10.47 -13.89 1.09
CA ASP A 74 -11.25 -14.17 -0.13
C ASP A 74 -10.51 -13.81 -1.43
N ALA A 75 -9.54 -12.90 -1.37
CA ALA A 75 -8.93 -12.27 -2.54
C ALA A 75 -7.51 -11.75 -2.25
N ALA A 76 -6.74 -11.58 -3.33
CA ALA A 76 -5.40 -11.00 -3.27
C ALA A 76 -5.09 -10.12 -4.49
N LEU A 77 -4.18 -9.17 -4.29
CA LEU A 77 -3.64 -8.23 -5.27
C LEU A 77 -2.11 -8.18 -5.09
N LEU A 78 -1.35 -8.34 -6.16
CA LEU A 78 0.11 -8.21 -6.15
C LEU A 78 0.55 -7.23 -7.24
N TYR A 79 1.07 -6.08 -6.82
CA TYR A 79 1.64 -5.07 -7.69
C TYR A 79 3.15 -5.21 -7.75
N MET A 80 3.70 -5.33 -8.96
CA MET A 80 5.15 -5.30 -9.16
C MET A 80 5.59 -3.96 -9.73
N PHE A 81 6.46 -3.29 -8.99
CA PHE A 81 6.95 -1.95 -9.25
C PHE A 81 8.42 -2.01 -9.65
N THR A 82 8.70 -2.30 -10.92
CA THR A 82 10.01 -2.04 -11.56
C THR A 82 10.05 -0.64 -12.17
N THR A 83 8.91 -0.17 -12.71
CA THR A 83 8.71 1.18 -13.27
C THR A 83 7.65 1.97 -12.47
N SER A 84 7.22 3.14 -12.97
CA SER A 84 6.24 4.01 -12.30
C SER A 84 4.81 3.46 -12.30
N LEU A 85 4.49 2.51 -13.17
CA LEU A 85 3.16 1.89 -13.29
C LEU A 85 3.20 0.45 -12.78
N GLY A 86 2.87 0.26 -11.50
CA GLY A 86 2.60 -1.06 -10.95
C GLY A 86 1.22 -1.53 -11.40
N ARG A 87 1.17 -2.59 -12.20
CA ARG A 87 -0.07 -3.29 -12.53
C ARG A 87 -0.18 -4.51 -11.64
N ALA A 88 -1.39 -4.83 -11.18
CA ALA A 88 -1.61 -5.90 -10.22
C ALA A 88 -1.98 -7.22 -10.90
N SER A 89 -1.34 -8.30 -10.47
CA SER A 89 -1.90 -9.65 -10.55
C SER A 89 -2.96 -9.81 -9.46
N MET A 90 -4.06 -10.51 -9.75
CA MET A 90 -5.23 -10.55 -8.88
C MET A 90 -5.74 -11.99 -8.74
N TRP A 91 -6.17 -12.37 -7.54
CA TRP A 91 -6.74 -13.68 -7.22
C TRP A 91 -8.05 -13.54 -6.45
N GLY A 92 -8.94 -14.51 -6.61
CA GLY A 92 -10.30 -14.52 -6.06
C GLY A 92 -11.36 -14.09 -7.08
N SER A 93 -12.63 -14.25 -6.70
CA SER A 93 -13.76 -13.84 -7.56
C SER A 93 -13.73 -12.33 -7.86
N ARG A 94 -14.43 -11.91 -8.92
CA ARG A 94 -14.51 -10.50 -9.29
C ARG A 94 -15.04 -9.65 -8.14
N GLU A 95 -16.10 -10.11 -7.48
CA GLU A 95 -16.74 -9.44 -6.35
C GLU A 95 -15.80 -9.36 -5.14
N ALA A 96 -15.06 -10.45 -4.86
CA ALA A 96 -14.10 -10.49 -3.76
C ALA A 96 -12.95 -9.49 -3.96
N VAL A 97 -12.41 -9.42 -5.19
CA VAL A 97 -11.33 -8.48 -5.52
C VAL A 97 -11.81 -7.03 -5.49
N LEU A 98 -13.01 -6.73 -5.98
CA LEU A 98 -13.59 -5.38 -5.88
C LEU A 98 -13.84 -4.99 -4.42
N ARG A 99 -14.31 -5.93 -3.59
CA ARG A 99 -14.49 -5.72 -2.15
C ARG A 99 -13.15 -5.46 -1.47
N LEU A 100 -12.13 -6.26 -1.75
CA LEU A 100 -10.76 -6.06 -1.24
C LEU A 100 -10.21 -4.69 -1.64
N SER A 101 -10.31 -4.31 -2.92
CA SER A 101 -9.88 -3.01 -3.42
C SER A 101 -10.58 -1.85 -2.69
N ALA A 102 -11.90 -1.93 -2.53
CA ALA A 102 -12.68 -0.92 -1.81
C ALA A 102 -12.29 -0.82 -0.32
N GLN A 103 -12.05 -1.95 0.34
CA GLN A 103 -11.58 -2.00 1.73
C GLN A 103 -10.17 -1.41 1.86
N ALA A 104 -9.24 -1.82 0.99
CA ALA A 104 -7.86 -1.34 0.98
C ALA A 104 -7.77 0.17 0.69
N LYS A 105 -8.60 0.69 -0.23
CA LYS A 105 -8.70 2.13 -0.50
C LYS A 105 -9.43 2.91 0.60
N GLN A 106 -10.14 2.21 1.50
CA GLN A 106 -11.11 2.80 2.42
C GLN A 106 -12.13 3.68 1.67
N SER A 107 -12.58 3.20 0.51
CA SER A 107 -13.45 3.95 -0.40
C SER A 107 -14.83 4.22 0.22
N GLY A 108 -15.24 5.48 0.22
CA GLY A 108 -16.62 5.89 0.49
C GLY A 108 -17.60 5.35 -0.57
N PRO A 109 -18.92 5.56 -0.39
CA PRO A 109 -19.97 5.02 -1.28
C PRO A 109 -19.75 5.36 -2.77
N VAL A 110 -19.31 6.58 -3.05
CA VAL A 110 -19.01 7.07 -4.40
C VAL A 110 -17.80 6.35 -5.00
N GLY A 111 -16.73 6.17 -4.22
CA GLY A 111 -15.52 5.46 -4.66
C GLY A 111 -15.79 4.00 -5.02
N ARG A 112 -16.67 3.31 -4.28
CA ARG A 112 -17.07 1.92 -4.60
C ARG A 112 -17.80 1.82 -5.94
N SER A 113 -18.61 2.82 -6.26
CA SER A 113 -19.35 2.87 -7.52
C SER A 113 -18.41 3.10 -8.71
N PHE A 114 -17.41 3.98 -8.54
CA PHE A 114 -16.35 4.17 -9.53
C PHE A 114 -15.48 2.91 -9.71
N ASP A 115 -15.13 2.22 -8.62
CA ASP A 115 -14.40 0.95 -8.67
C ASP A 115 -15.20 -0.14 -9.42
N ARG A 116 -16.53 -0.20 -9.29
CA ARG A 116 -17.38 -1.10 -10.09
C ARG A 116 -17.41 -0.72 -11.56
N ALA A 117 -17.49 0.58 -11.88
CA ALA A 117 -17.52 1.05 -13.26
C ALA A 117 -16.20 0.77 -14.01
N THR A 118 -15.07 0.89 -13.31
CA THR A 118 -13.75 0.58 -13.86
C THR A 118 -13.38 -0.91 -13.79
N ALA A 119 -14.22 -1.74 -13.16
CA ALA A 119 -14.00 -3.17 -13.00
C ALA A 119 -13.94 -3.95 -14.34
N GLY A 120 -14.44 -3.39 -15.44
CA GLY A 120 -14.27 -3.97 -16.78
C GLY A 120 -12.79 -4.09 -17.21
N MET A 121 -11.88 -3.36 -16.56
CA MET A 121 -10.43 -3.50 -16.76
C MET A 121 -9.83 -4.68 -15.98
N VAL A 122 -10.62 -5.44 -15.21
CA VAL A 122 -10.16 -6.62 -14.46
C VAL A 122 -10.05 -7.87 -15.35
N ASP A 123 -10.63 -7.83 -16.56
CA ASP A 123 -10.52 -8.87 -17.59
C ASP A 123 -9.10 -9.02 -18.18
N LEU A 124 -8.16 -8.20 -17.70
CA LEU A 124 -6.74 -8.31 -18.02
C LEU A 124 -6.10 -9.57 -17.40
N ARG A 125 -6.78 -10.27 -16.48
CA ARG A 125 -6.32 -11.53 -15.84
C ARG A 125 -6.01 -12.62 -16.87
N GLU A 126 -6.86 -12.76 -17.89
CA GLU A 126 -6.74 -13.83 -18.90
C GLU A 126 -5.67 -13.55 -19.95
N LYS A 127 -5.21 -12.30 -20.05
CA LYS A 127 -4.30 -11.92 -21.12
C LYS A 127 -2.89 -12.37 -20.78
N GLU A 128 -2.43 -13.42 -21.47
CA GLU A 128 -1.12 -14.06 -21.31
C GLU A 128 0.06 -13.07 -21.28
N LYS A 129 0.03 -12.02 -22.13
CA LYS A 129 1.04 -10.95 -22.17
C LYS A 129 1.28 -10.31 -20.80
N TRP A 130 0.25 -10.19 -19.97
CA TRP A 130 0.33 -9.58 -18.64
C TRP A 130 0.97 -10.50 -17.62
N GLN A 131 0.64 -11.79 -17.72
CA GLN A 131 1.23 -12.81 -16.87
C GLN A 131 2.74 -12.90 -17.14
N LEU A 132 3.14 -12.84 -18.41
CA LEU A 132 4.54 -12.81 -18.79
C LEU A 132 5.26 -11.53 -18.34
N ASP A 133 4.66 -10.34 -18.53
CA ASP A 133 5.22 -9.07 -18.03
C ASP A 133 5.42 -9.08 -16.51
N ALA A 134 4.46 -9.65 -15.77
CA ALA A 134 4.56 -9.82 -14.33
C ALA A 134 5.76 -10.70 -13.94
N ILE A 135 5.93 -11.84 -14.60
CA ILE A 135 7.06 -12.75 -14.38
C ILE A 135 8.40 -12.12 -14.76
N ASP A 136 8.45 -11.41 -15.88
CA ASP A 136 9.67 -10.75 -16.35
C ASP A 136 10.09 -9.65 -15.37
N LYS A 137 9.11 -8.91 -14.80
CA LYS A 137 9.36 -7.96 -13.71
C LYS A 137 9.84 -8.64 -12.44
N LEU A 138 9.25 -9.76 -12.04
CA LEU A 138 9.73 -10.52 -10.88
C LEU A 138 11.18 -10.99 -11.10
N THR A 139 11.47 -11.53 -12.28
CA THR A 139 12.82 -12.01 -12.63
C THR A 139 13.83 -10.86 -12.66
N ALA A 140 13.41 -9.66 -13.10
CA ALA A 140 14.24 -8.46 -13.03
C ALA A 140 14.51 -8.01 -11.58
N LEU A 141 13.55 -8.24 -10.66
CA LEU A 141 13.69 -7.94 -9.23
C LEU A 141 14.54 -8.98 -8.49
N TYR A 142 14.37 -10.25 -8.85
CA TYR A 142 15.04 -11.39 -8.23
C TYR A 142 15.35 -12.45 -9.32
N PRO A 143 16.57 -12.45 -9.88
CA PRO A 143 16.93 -13.35 -10.98
C PRO A 143 16.83 -14.84 -10.66
N ALA A 144 16.95 -15.21 -9.38
CA ALA A 144 16.78 -16.59 -8.92
C ALA A 144 15.31 -17.03 -8.81
N ALA A 145 14.35 -16.19 -9.20
CA ALA A 145 12.93 -16.52 -9.11
C ALA A 145 12.52 -17.66 -10.07
N GLY A 146 11.75 -18.62 -9.54
CA GLY A 146 11.22 -19.73 -10.32
C GLY A 146 10.17 -19.29 -11.35
N ARG A 147 10.55 -19.21 -12.64
CA ARG A 147 9.66 -18.72 -13.72
C ARG A 147 8.38 -19.56 -13.89
N LYS A 148 8.54 -20.88 -14.00
CA LYS A 148 7.45 -21.83 -14.29
C LYS A 148 6.43 -21.89 -13.15
N GLY A 149 6.89 -22.14 -11.92
CA GLY A 149 6.01 -22.25 -10.76
C GLY A 149 5.26 -20.96 -10.47
N THR A 150 5.91 -19.80 -10.61
CA THR A 150 5.25 -18.51 -10.42
C THR A 150 4.17 -18.26 -11.48
N LEU A 151 4.40 -18.63 -12.74
CA LEU A 151 3.41 -18.49 -13.81
C LEU A 151 2.18 -19.37 -13.55
N GLU A 152 2.38 -20.62 -13.11
CA GLU A 152 1.29 -21.51 -12.71
C GLU A 152 0.45 -20.90 -11.58
N ARG A 153 1.09 -20.25 -10.59
CA ARG A 153 0.38 -19.56 -9.51
C ARG A 153 -0.35 -18.29 -9.95
N ILE A 154 0.20 -17.54 -10.90
CA ILE A 154 -0.53 -16.39 -11.49
C ILE A 154 -1.78 -16.88 -12.23
N ARG A 155 -1.73 -18.06 -12.87
CA ARG A 155 -2.86 -18.64 -13.63
C ARG A 155 -3.96 -19.23 -12.76
N ASP A 156 -3.67 -19.58 -11.51
CA ASP A 156 -4.65 -20.10 -10.56
C ASP A 156 -5.50 -18.97 -9.93
N PHE A 157 -6.29 -18.26 -10.75
CA PHE A 157 -7.03 -17.08 -10.32
C PHE A 157 -8.11 -17.36 -9.25
N GLY A 158 -8.55 -18.61 -9.08
CA GLY A 158 -9.62 -18.97 -8.15
C GLY A 158 -9.17 -19.00 -6.69
N ASN A 159 -7.89 -19.26 -6.43
CA ASN A 159 -7.37 -19.40 -5.08
C ASN A 159 -6.98 -18.04 -4.48
N GLY A 160 -7.95 -17.33 -3.88
CA GLY A 160 -7.70 -16.06 -3.21
C GLY A 160 -7.04 -16.16 -1.83
N ARG A 161 -7.25 -17.27 -1.12
CA ARG A 161 -6.95 -17.40 0.33
C ARG A 161 -5.46 -17.57 0.64
N ALA A 162 -4.73 -18.33 -0.17
CA ALA A 162 -3.30 -18.60 0.01
C ALA A 162 -2.44 -18.01 -1.11
N ALA A 163 -3.03 -17.15 -1.96
CA ALA A 163 -2.40 -16.66 -3.19
C ALA A 163 -1.02 -16.03 -2.96
N ILE A 164 -0.91 -15.18 -1.93
CA ILE A 164 0.29 -14.40 -1.66
C ILE A 164 1.43 -15.29 -1.10
N PRO A 165 1.23 -16.08 -0.03
CA PRO A 165 2.24 -17.03 0.42
C PRO A 165 2.67 -18.02 -0.67
N ASP A 166 1.71 -18.60 -1.40
CA ASP A 166 2.00 -19.60 -2.43
C ASP A 166 2.76 -19.01 -3.62
N PHE A 167 2.43 -17.78 -4.03
CA PHE A 167 3.16 -17.05 -5.06
C PHE A 167 4.62 -16.84 -4.65
N PHE A 168 4.88 -16.31 -3.45
CA PHE A 168 6.25 -16.06 -2.99
C PHE A 168 7.05 -17.36 -2.82
N ARG A 169 6.39 -18.45 -2.39
CA ARG A 169 7.02 -19.77 -2.30
C ARG A 169 7.41 -20.31 -3.69
N ALA A 170 6.53 -20.16 -4.68
CA ALA A 170 6.80 -20.56 -6.06
C ALA A 170 7.88 -19.70 -6.73
N ALA A 171 8.02 -18.44 -6.30
CA ALA A 171 9.08 -17.54 -6.68
C ALA A 171 10.43 -17.82 -6.00
N GLY A 172 10.52 -18.81 -5.10
CA GLY A 172 11.74 -19.09 -4.32
C GLY A 172 12.00 -18.10 -3.19
N LEU A 173 11.04 -17.23 -2.88
CA LEU A 173 11.09 -16.24 -1.79
C LEU A 173 10.42 -16.81 -0.53
N HIS A 174 10.96 -17.93 -0.03
CA HIS A 174 10.37 -18.68 1.08
C HIS A 174 10.26 -17.85 2.37
N GLU A 175 11.23 -16.97 2.66
CA GLU A 175 11.14 -16.10 3.84
C GLU A 175 10.00 -15.09 3.72
N VAL A 176 9.78 -14.53 2.53
CA VAL A 176 8.72 -13.55 2.29
C VAL A 176 7.35 -14.24 2.43
N ALA A 177 7.21 -15.45 1.90
CA ALA A 177 6.03 -16.29 2.13
C ALA A 177 5.78 -16.52 3.62
N ARG A 178 6.84 -16.82 4.40
CA ARG A 178 6.74 -17.03 5.83
C ARG A 178 6.29 -15.77 6.57
N VAL A 179 6.79 -14.59 6.19
CA VAL A 179 6.34 -13.32 6.76
C VAL A 179 4.87 -13.05 6.43
N ALA A 180 4.42 -13.38 5.22
CA ALA A 180 3.02 -13.27 4.83
C ALA A 180 2.12 -14.18 5.70
N GLU A 181 2.50 -15.45 5.90
CA GLU A 181 1.78 -16.39 6.79
C GLU A 181 1.71 -15.89 8.25
N LEU A 182 2.82 -15.38 8.79
CA LEU A 182 2.86 -14.85 10.15
C LEU A 182 1.97 -13.59 10.28
N THR A 183 1.88 -12.80 9.21
CA THR A 183 0.97 -11.65 9.13
C THR A 183 -0.49 -12.10 9.06
N GLU A 184 -0.80 -13.20 8.36
CA GLU A 184 -2.14 -13.81 8.35
C GLU A 184 -2.58 -14.26 9.74
N GLN A 185 -1.65 -14.84 10.51
CA GLN A 185 -1.87 -15.28 11.89
C GLN A 185 -1.99 -14.12 12.90
N GLY A 186 -1.87 -12.86 12.47
CA GLY A 186 -1.97 -11.69 13.34
C GLY A 186 -0.77 -11.49 14.27
N ARG A 187 0.35 -12.23 14.09
CA ARG A 187 1.53 -12.15 14.97
C ARG A 187 2.18 -10.78 14.99
N ALA A 188 2.11 -10.04 13.88
CA ALA A 188 2.65 -8.69 13.78
C ALA A 188 1.65 -7.60 14.20
N GLU A 189 0.37 -7.93 14.43
CA GLU A 189 -0.70 -6.93 14.52
C GLU A 189 -0.54 -6.01 15.75
N ALA A 190 -0.12 -6.56 16.89
CA ALA A 190 0.12 -5.80 18.10
C ALA A 190 1.19 -4.71 17.89
N VAL A 191 2.32 -5.08 17.28
CA VAL A 191 3.41 -4.14 16.97
C VAL A 191 2.95 -3.12 15.92
N LEU A 192 2.26 -3.56 14.87
CA LEU A 192 1.81 -2.68 13.80
C LEU A 192 0.77 -1.64 14.25
N ARG A 193 -0.08 -1.97 15.24
CA ARG A 193 -1.03 -1.00 15.83
C ARG A 193 -0.32 0.12 16.58
N THR A 194 0.83 -0.14 17.20
CA THR A 194 1.63 0.93 17.86
C THR A 194 2.19 1.95 16.89
N LEU A 195 2.30 1.57 15.61
CA LEU A 195 2.80 2.42 14.54
C LEU A 195 1.73 3.30 13.91
N GLU A 196 0.44 3.08 14.20
CA GLU A 196 -0.61 3.93 13.66
C GLU A 196 -0.42 5.39 14.11
N PRO A 197 -0.41 6.36 13.18
CA PRO A 197 -0.31 7.76 13.58
C PRO A 197 -1.54 8.13 14.43
N PRO A 198 -1.39 8.99 15.46
CA PRO A 198 -2.53 9.54 16.16
C PRO A 198 -3.46 10.17 15.11
N ARG A 199 -4.76 9.87 15.22
CA ARG A 199 -5.84 10.21 14.28
C ARG A 199 -5.56 11.51 13.53
N THR A 200 -5.72 11.49 12.20
CA THR A 200 -5.56 12.64 11.30
C THR A 200 -6.04 13.92 11.98
N GLN A 201 -5.10 14.85 12.22
CA GLN A 201 -5.42 16.14 12.82
C GLN A 201 -6.49 16.82 11.96
N LEU A 202 -7.73 16.90 12.46
CA LEU A 202 -8.89 17.39 11.72
C LEU A 202 -8.92 18.92 11.62
N TRP A 203 -8.08 19.63 12.39
CA TRP A 203 -8.09 21.10 12.44
C TRP A 203 -7.91 21.80 11.06
N PRO A 204 -7.17 21.26 10.06
CA PRO A 204 -7.09 21.90 8.75
C PRO A 204 -8.45 21.92 8.02
N LEU A 205 -9.30 20.91 8.25
CA LEU A 205 -10.66 20.88 7.72
C LEU A 205 -11.54 21.93 8.40
N TRP A 206 -11.36 22.13 9.72
CA TRP A 206 -12.03 23.19 10.47
C TRP A 206 -11.60 24.59 10.02
N LEU A 207 -10.39 24.76 9.48
CA LEU A 207 -9.93 26.03 8.94
C LEU A 207 -10.45 26.28 7.52
N ILE A 208 -10.32 25.29 6.62
CA ILE A 208 -10.57 25.46 5.19
C ILE A 208 -12.05 25.31 4.82
N GLY A 209 -12.81 24.52 5.57
CA GLY A 209 -14.27 24.39 5.37
C GLY A 209 -15.00 25.73 5.46
N PRO A 210 -14.83 26.51 6.54
CA PRO A 210 -15.43 27.85 6.67
C PRO A 210 -14.97 28.83 5.58
N LEU A 211 -13.69 28.75 5.15
CA LEU A 211 -13.17 29.57 4.05
C LEU A 211 -13.89 29.29 2.71
N ILE A 212 -14.20 28.02 2.42
CA ILE A 212 -14.97 27.65 1.23
C ILE A 212 -16.41 28.20 1.33
N VAL A 213 -17.03 28.11 2.51
CA VAL A 213 -18.38 28.65 2.74
C VAL A 213 -18.40 30.18 2.62
N LEU A 214 -17.39 30.87 3.16
CA LEU A 214 -17.24 32.32 3.02
C LEU A 214 -17.01 32.73 1.56
N ALA A 215 -16.21 31.98 0.81
CA ALA A 215 -16.01 32.22 -0.61
C ALA A 215 -17.33 32.05 -1.40
N ALA A 216 -18.13 31.03 -1.07
CA ALA A 216 -19.46 30.84 -1.67
C ALA A 216 -20.40 32.01 -1.34
N ALA A 217 -20.44 32.43 -0.07
CA ALA A 217 -21.26 33.57 0.36
C ALA A 217 -20.84 34.88 -0.32
N ALA A 218 -19.54 35.17 -0.41
CA ALA A 218 -19.02 36.34 -1.12
C ALA A 218 -19.37 36.30 -2.62
N THR A 219 -19.33 35.12 -3.24
CA THR A 219 -19.70 34.97 -4.65
C THR A 219 -21.15 35.38 -4.90
N VAL A 220 -22.06 34.99 -3.99
CA VAL A 220 -23.48 35.36 -4.06
C VAL A 220 -23.72 36.83 -3.73
N ILE A 221 -23.05 37.37 -2.70
CA ILE A 221 -23.26 38.75 -2.22
C ILE A 221 -22.73 39.79 -3.23
N PHE A 222 -21.58 39.51 -3.85
CA PHE A 222 -20.91 40.45 -4.75
C PHE A 222 -21.10 40.13 -6.24
N ASP A 223 -22.02 39.20 -6.56
CA ASP A 223 -22.34 38.74 -7.92
C ASP A 223 -21.09 38.37 -8.73
N ILE A 224 -20.16 37.67 -8.07
CA ILE A 224 -18.88 37.30 -8.66
C ILE A 224 -19.12 36.14 -9.65
N PRO A 225 -18.51 36.16 -10.85
CA PRO A 225 -18.63 35.07 -11.80
C PRO A 225 -18.25 33.72 -11.17
N ALA A 226 -19.08 32.69 -11.41
CA ALA A 226 -18.88 31.35 -10.86
C ALA A 226 -17.49 30.74 -11.17
N VAL A 227 -16.88 31.13 -12.29
CA VAL A 227 -15.51 30.72 -12.66
C VAL A 227 -14.49 31.12 -11.60
N VAL A 228 -14.61 32.32 -11.02
CA VAL A 228 -13.71 32.80 -9.96
C VAL A 228 -13.89 31.97 -8.70
N TYR A 229 -15.14 31.66 -8.33
CA TYR A 229 -15.43 30.77 -7.21
C TYR A 229 -14.77 29.40 -7.39
N TYR A 230 -14.93 28.76 -8.55
CA TYR A 230 -14.33 27.45 -8.80
C TYR A 230 -12.81 27.49 -8.74
N LEU A 231 -12.16 28.54 -9.24
CA LEU A 231 -10.71 28.71 -9.13
C LEU A 231 -10.26 28.86 -7.69
N VAL A 232 -10.96 29.66 -6.88
CA VAL A 232 -10.66 29.85 -5.46
C VAL A 232 -10.85 28.55 -4.68
N VAL A 233 -11.94 27.83 -4.91
CA VAL A 233 -12.19 26.52 -4.28
C VAL A 233 -11.11 25.51 -4.67
N LEU A 234 -10.73 25.44 -5.95
CA LEU A 234 -9.68 24.56 -6.42
C LEU A 234 -8.35 24.87 -5.71
N LEU A 235 -7.99 26.15 -5.58
CA LEU A 235 -6.78 26.59 -4.88
C LEU A 235 -6.82 26.22 -3.38
N LEU A 236 -7.94 26.47 -2.71
CA LEU A 236 -8.13 26.13 -1.29
C LEU A 236 -8.04 24.62 -1.06
N LEU A 237 -8.62 23.81 -1.95
CA LEU A 237 -8.50 22.35 -1.90
C LEU A 237 -7.06 21.90 -2.15
N ALA A 238 -6.34 22.50 -3.10
CA ALA A 238 -4.94 22.21 -3.34
C ALA A 238 -4.07 22.55 -2.11
N MET A 239 -4.32 23.69 -1.47
CA MET A 239 -3.66 24.08 -0.22
C MET A 239 -3.96 23.12 0.93
N LEU A 240 -5.22 22.70 1.10
CA LEU A 240 -5.63 21.72 2.12
C LEU A 240 -4.86 20.41 1.94
N VAL A 241 -4.84 19.88 0.71
CA VAL A 241 -4.13 18.65 0.38
C VAL A 241 -2.63 18.82 0.65
N GLY A 242 -2.03 19.94 0.23
CA GLY A 242 -0.62 20.24 0.49
C GLY A 242 -0.29 20.29 1.98
N LEU A 243 -1.10 20.99 2.77
CA LEU A 243 -0.93 21.14 4.22
C LEU A 243 -1.05 19.79 4.94
N LEU A 244 -2.05 18.98 4.59
CA LEU A 244 -2.22 17.63 5.14
C LEU A 244 -1.00 16.73 4.83
N VAL A 245 -0.46 16.82 3.62
CA VAL A 245 0.76 16.10 3.23
C VAL A 245 1.97 16.56 4.06
N VAL A 246 2.13 17.87 4.27
CA VAL A 246 3.25 18.42 5.06
C VAL A 246 3.15 18.03 6.54
N LEU A 247 1.97 18.14 7.15
CA LEU A 247 1.73 17.76 8.55
C LEU A 247 2.04 16.27 8.78
N ARG A 248 1.60 15.42 7.85
CA ARG A 248 1.89 13.98 7.92
C ARG A 248 3.39 13.69 7.82
N ARG A 249 4.10 14.39 6.92
CA ARG A 249 5.56 14.25 6.80
C ARG A 249 6.30 14.74 8.05
N ARG A 250 5.82 15.80 8.70
CA ARG A 250 6.39 16.27 9.98
C ARG A 250 6.31 15.21 11.07
N LEU A 251 5.20 14.49 11.19
CA LEU A 251 5.05 13.41 12.19
C LEU A 251 6.09 12.30 12.04
N VAL A 252 6.46 11.98 10.81
CA VAL A 252 7.53 11.00 10.50
C VAL A 252 8.90 11.59 10.83
N ARG A 253 9.14 12.87 10.50
CA ARG A 253 10.43 13.55 10.71
C ARG A 253 10.80 13.72 12.18
N THR A 254 9.83 14.01 13.03
CA THR A 254 10.09 14.38 14.44
C THR A 254 10.29 13.18 15.36
N LYS A 255 9.91 11.96 14.92
CA LYS A 255 10.05 10.75 15.73
C LYS A 255 11.39 10.05 15.45
N PRO A 256 11.98 9.39 16.47
CA PRO A 256 13.18 8.58 16.28
C PRO A 256 12.96 7.51 15.20
N ILE A 257 14.01 7.21 14.43
CA ILE A 257 13.94 6.29 13.30
C ILE A 257 13.40 4.91 13.70
N ASN A 258 13.82 4.38 14.85
CA ASN A 258 13.40 3.09 15.38
C ASN A 258 11.93 3.07 15.85
N THR A 259 11.34 4.24 16.11
CA THR A 259 9.93 4.37 16.50
C THR A 259 9.00 4.40 15.27
N VAL A 260 9.48 4.87 14.13
CA VAL A 260 8.68 4.99 12.89
C VAL A 260 8.91 3.81 11.95
N LEU A 261 10.12 3.27 11.96
CA LEU A 261 10.57 2.15 11.15
C LEU A 261 11.28 1.12 12.04
N PRO A 262 10.57 0.45 12.96
CA PRO A 262 11.19 -0.57 13.81
C PRO A 262 11.66 -1.73 12.95
N VAL A 263 12.87 -2.22 13.23
CA VAL A 263 13.39 -3.44 12.61
C VAL A 263 13.00 -4.61 13.52
N ILE A 264 12.13 -5.48 13.03
CA ILE A 264 11.71 -6.70 13.73
C ILE A 264 12.54 -7.85 13.16
N PRO A 265 13.50 -8.43 13.92
CA PRO A 265 14.22 -9.59 13.45
C PRO A 265 13.24 -10.74 13.23
N VAL A 266 13.37 -11.48 12.13
CA VAL A 266 12.72 -12.79 12.00
C VAL A 266 13.49 -13.75 12.89
N THR A 267 13.29 -13.67 14.20
CA THR A 267 13.81 -14.70 15.09
C THR A 267 13.11 -16.00 14.73
N GLN A 268 13.91 -17.03 14.43
CA GLN A 268 13.45 -18.40 14.48
C GLN A 268 12.96 -18.65 15.92
N GLY A 269 11.66 -18.51 16.16
CA GLY A 269 11.00 -19.01 17.37
C GLY A 269 11.23 -18.26 18.69
N ALA A 270 11.76 -17.03 18.73
CA ALA A 270 11.82 -16.28 19.98
C ALA A 270 10.59 -15.36 20.13
N VAL A 271 9.62 -15.83 20.90
CA VAL A 271 8.60 -15.00 21.56
C VAL A 271 9.33 -13.92 22.37
N PRO A 272 8.94 -12.64 22.34
CA PRO A 272 9.40 -11.69 23.34
C PRO A 272 8.82 -12.15 24.69
N THR A 273 9.64 -12.74 25.55
CA THR A 273 9.33 -12.91 26.96
C THR A 273 9.58 -11.57 27.66
N ASP A 274 8.49 -11.03 28.21
CA ASP A 274 8.34 -9.97 29.23
C ASP A 274 9.16 -8.67 29.10
#